data_AF-A0A2C6BJF8-F1
#
_entry.id   AF-A0A2C6BJF8-F1
#
_cell.length_a   1.000
_cell.length_b   1.000
_cell.length_c   1.000
_cell.angle_alpha   90.00
_cell.angle_beta   90.00
_cell.angle_gamma   90.00
#
_symmetry.space_group_name_H-M   'P 1'
#
loop_
_entity.id
_entity.type
_entity.pdbx_description
1 polymer ?
#
loop_
_entity_poly.entity_id
_entity_poly.type
_entity_poly.pdbx_seq_one_letter_code
_entity_poly.pdbx_strand_id
1 'polypeptide(L)'
;MRTTGSHPGGILVKPNDIPFEYVTPLVYVSDDGKKKELSSFTEYHFLENQLIKLDMLGHSDPTMLKELHDFTGFDFREIRFNNPVLYDGILNKEVIGLKDKEDLYPFPSCTMGISEMNSDFTMKTLNELKPKNMFDLVAFSGYSHGTAVLECQMPYIKQGFKTQDLIPYRDIIFKQLTQKYGFEPKEAFTISESVRKGKGIEKWKQKLLSNCPEWYVEVMNTIKYLFPKAHATAYIINALRIFYYKIYYPQAFYASAINRYGITNTSNNTFDYIKFYNETNTLEDLYKYHSHAKHQSDNDVKVKNNIRIANLIWEMKLRGFEIVKPNFSSNAVICSPDKKDKNKILMPLSSIAGVGVETAKLVESAYKKYGDVLFDKTRKELEELKIEKDGKNVKAFGKKFLDGYFGVQE
;
A
#
# COMPACT_ATOMS: atom_id res chain seq x y z
N MET A 1 28.21 1.61 18.62
CA MET A 1 27.38 2.03 17.46
C MET A 1 28.16 1.73 16.18
N ARG A 2 27.52 1.19 15.14
CA ARG A 2 28.18 0.88 13.85
C ARG A 2 27.96 1.95 12.77
N THR A 3 26.85 2.69 12.82
CA THR A 3 26.50 3.74 11.85
C THR A 3 25.53 4.76 12.48
N THR A 4 25.44 5.95 11.88
CA THR A 4 24.39 6.97 12.13
C THR A 4 23.49 7.10 10.88
N GLY A 5 22.22 7.44 11.07
CA GLY A 5 21.24 7.52 9.98
C GLY A 5 20.09 8.47 10.32
N SER A 6 19.23 8.72 9.33
CA SER A 6 18.06 9.59 9.47
C SER A 6 16.84 8.82 9.98
N HIS A 7 16.02 9.44 10.84
CA HIS A 7 14.68 8.94 11.10
C HIS A 7 13.85 9.02 9.80
N PRO A 8 12.98 8.06 9.48
CA PRO A 8 12.23 8.00 8.21
C PRO A 8 11.24 9.15 7.91
N GLY A 9 11.24 10.24 8.69
CA GLY A 9 10.29 11.35 8.53
C GLY A 9 10.06 12.17 9.80
N GLY A 10 10.87 12.00 10.84
CA GLY A 10 10.67 12.68 12.12
C GLY A 10 11.40 14.01 12.09
N ILE A 11 10.66 15.12 12.15
CA ILE A 11 11.24 16.46 12.20
C ILE A 11 11.10 16.98 13.62
N LEU A 12 12.22 17.31 14.25
CA LEU A 12 12.24 17.95 15.56
C LEU A 12 11.96 19.44 15.40
N VAL A 13 11.12 19.97 16.28
CA VAL A 13 10.75 21.38 16.32
C VAL A 13 11.12 21.94 17.69
N LYS A 14 11.78 23.09 17.66
CA LYS A 14 12.18 23.85 18.85
C LYS A 14 11.54 25.24 18.83
N PRO A 15 11.39 25.90 20.00
CA PRO A 15 11.15 27.33 20.07
C PRO A 15 12.22 28.13 19.32
N ASN A 16 11.86 29.29 18.77
CA ASN A 16 12.77 30.06 17.94
C ASN A 16 13.99 30.59 18.72
N ASP A 17 13.78 30.92 19.98
CA ASP A 17 14.72 31.52 20.94
C ASP A 17 15.66 30.52 21.63
N ILE A 18 15.42 29.21 21.51
CA ILE A 18 16.25 28.18 22.15
C ILE A 18 17.08 27.47 21.08
N PRO A 19 18.41 27.39 21.14
CA PRO A 19 19.23 26.57 20.23
C PRO A 19 18.98 25.06 20.41
N PHE A 20 19.12 24.25 19.36
CA PHE A 20 18.94 22.78 19.48
C PHE A 20 19.98 22.15 20.41
N GLU A 21 21.19 22.70 20.40
CA GLU A 21 22.37 22.26 21.15
C GLU A 21 22.18 22.33 22.67
N TYR A 22 21.19 23.09 23.15
CA TYR A 22 20.83 23.11 24.58
C TYR A 22 20.10 21.83 25.00
N VAL A 23 19.53 21.11 24.05
CA VAL A 23 18.82 19.84 24.28
C VAL A 23 19.64 18.66 23.79
N THR A 24 20.23 18.76 22.60
CA THR A 24 21.02 17.68 21.99
C THR A 24 22.03 18.25 20.98
N PRO A 25 23.27 17.73 20.91
CA PRO A 25 24.19 18.08 19.85
C PRO A 25 23.61 17.76 18.47
N LEU A 26 23.95 18.55 17.46
CA LEU A 26 23.59 18.29 16.07
C LEU A 26 24.73 17.59 15.34
N VAL A 27 24.40 16.60 14.53
CA VAL A 27 25.34 15.85 13.68
C VAL A 27 24.84 15.76 12.26
N TYR A 28 25.74 15.60 11.29
CA TYR A 28 25.33 15.31 9.92
C TYR A 28 24.85 13.87 9.81
N VAL A 29 23.78 13.64 9.06
CA VAL A 29 23.30 12.29 8.77
C VAL A 29 24.40 11.49 8.09
N SER A 30 24.75 10.33 8.66
CA SER A 30 25.82 9.46 8.18
C SER A 30 27.19 10.14 8.05
N ASP A 31 27.42 11.18 8.85
CA ASP A 31 28.65 11.99 8.86
C ASP A 31 28.98 12.65 7.50
N ASP A 32 27.98 12.80 6.62
CA ASP A 32 28.16 13.36 5.28
C ASP A 32 27.85 14.86 5.23
N GLY A 33 28.89 15.68 5.41
CA GLY A 33 28.80 17.14 5.32
C GLY A 33 28.37 17.69 3.95
N LYS A 34 28.37 16.88 2.88
CA LYS A 34 27.89 17.32 1.55
C LYS A 34 26.36 17.32 1.47
N LYS A 35 25.69 16.43 2.21
CA LYS A 35 24.22 16.36 2.24
C LYS A 35 23.58 17.50 3.02
N LYS A 36 24.33 18.16 3.91
CA LYS A 36 23.90 19.29 4.76
C LYS A 36 22.62 19.03 5.57
N GLU A 37 22.28 17.76 5.77
CA GLU A 37 21.13 17.36 6.58
C GLU A 37 21.61 17.11 8.01
N LEU A 38 21.09 17.89 8.96
CA LEU A 38 21.41 17.77 10.38
C LEU A 38 20.39 16.87 11.08
N SER A 39 20.86 16.05 12.00
CA SER A 39 20.07 15.19 12.89
C SER A 39 20.45 15.45 14.34
N SER A 40 19.55 15.14 15.27
CA SER A 40 19.92 15.06 16.68
C SER A 40 20.92 13.92 16.90
N PHE A 41 21.92 14.16 17.74
CA PHE A 41 22.83 13.11 18.22
C PHE A 41 22.09 12.14 19.15
N THR A 42 21.18 12.67 19.97
CA THR A 42 20.36 11.88 20.88
C THR A 42 19.12 11.35 20.15
N GLU A 43 18.79 10.08 20.39
CA GLU A 43 17.56 9.48 19.86
C GLU A 43 16.31 10.14 20.46
N TYR A 44 15.26 10.29 19.65
CA TYR A 44 14.04 11.00 20.03
C TYR A 44 13.39 10.46 21.31
N HIS A 45 13.51 9.16 21.61
CA HIS A 45 12.92 8.58 22.82
C HIS A 45 13.40 9.26 24.11
N PHE A 46 14.62 9.79 24.13
CA PHE A 46 15.17 10.55 25.26
C PHE A 46 14.84 12.05 25.21
N LEU A 47 14.26 12.51 24.10
CA LEU A 47 13.92 13.91 23.83
C LEU A 47 12.40 14.17 23.81
N GLU A 48 11.58 13.12 23.96
CA GLU A 48 10.12 13.17 23.76
C GLU A 48 9.40 14.13 24.72
N ASN A 49 10.01 14.43 25.86
CA ASN A 49 9.46 15.37 26.86
C ASN A 49 9.98 16.81 26.68
N GLN A 50 10.97 17.02 25.81
CA GLN A 50 11.68 18.28 25.64
C GLN A 50 11.39 18.93 24.28
N LEU A 51 11.19 18.13 23.23
CA LEU A 51 11.00 18.60 21.86
C LEU A 51 9.73 18.05 21.24
N ILE A 52 9.07 18.90 20.45
CA ILE A 52 7.94 18.49 19.62
C ILE A 52 8.48 17.78 18.38
N LYS A 53 7.85 16.67 18.00
CA LYS A 53 8.14 15.96 16.76
C LYS A 53 6.96 16.04 15.80
N LEU A 54 7.25 16.39 14.55
CA LEU A 54 6.33 16.23 13.42
C LEU A 54 6.71 14.97 12.65
N ASP A 55 5.82 13.98 12.61
CA ASP A 55 6.02 12.76 11.82
C ASP A 55 5.51 12.96 10.38
N MET A 56 6.41 13.35 9.49
CA MET A 56 6.22 13.48 8.04
C MET A 56 6.62 12.19 7.32
N LEU A 57 5.81 11.14 7.48
CA LEU A 57 6.09 9.82 6.91
C LEU A 57 5.72 9.75 5.42
N GLY A 58 6.53 9.03 4.65
CA GLY A 58 6.16 8.61 3.30
C GLY A 58 5.10 7.50 3.35
N HIS A 59 4.02 7.65 2.59
CA HIS A 59 2.96 6.65 2.48
C HIS A 59 2.55 6.45 1.02
N SER A 60 2.21 5.22 0.62
CA SER A 60 1.84 4.89 -0.76
C SER A 60 0.42 5.33 -1.14
N ASP A 61 -0.53 5.24 -0.21
CA ASP A 61 -1.95 5.50 -0.48
C ASP A 61 -2.24 6.90 -1.04
N PRO A 62 -1.69 8.02 -0.52
CA PRO A 62 -1.91 9.34 -1.12
C PRO A 62 -1.48 9.40 -2.58
N THR A 63 -0.35 8.78 -2.91
CA THR A 63 0.16 8.71 -4.29
C THR A 63 -0.77 7.87 -5.17
N MET A 64 -1.23 6.72 -4.67
CA MET A 64 -2.16 5.85 -5.41
C MET A 64 -3.51 6.53 -5.64
N LEU A 65 -4.08 7.19 -4.62
CA LEU A 65 -5.35 7.93 -4.73
C LEU A 65 -5.23 9.11 -5.70
N LYS A 66 -4.10 9.83 -5.68
CA LYS A 66 -3.82 10.88 -6.65
C LYS A 66 -3.78 10.32 -8.07
N GLU A 67 -3.06 9.22 -8.28
CA GLU A 67 -2.93 8.60 -9.60
C GLU A 67 -4.29 8.10 -10.13
N LEU A 68 -5.10 7.47 -9.27
CA LEU A 68 -6.46 7.04 -9.57
C LEU A 68 -7.36 8.21 -9.95
N HIS A 69 -7.30 9.32 -9.21
CA HIS A 69 -8.00 10.55 -9.55
C HIS A 69 -7.54 11.10 -10.91
N ASP A 70 -6.24 11.18 -11.16
CA ASP A 70 -5.69 11.71 -12.40
C ASP A 70 -6.06 10.84 -13.61
N PHE A 71 -6.20 9.52 -13.44
CA PHE A 71 -6.61 8.59 -14.50
C PHE A 71 -8.11 8.60 -14.79
N THR A 72 -8.95 8.85 -13.78
CA THR A 72 -10.41 8.68 -13.90
C THR A 72 -11.18 9.99 -13.92
N GLY A 73 -10.59 11.08 -13.43
CA GLY A 73 -11.27 12.34 -13.13
C GLY A 73 -12.24 12.28 -11.95
N PHE A 74 -12.40 11.13 -11.30
CA PHE A 74 -13.32 10.96 -10.19
C PHE A 74 -12.63 11.28 -8.86
N ASP A 75 -13.22 12.18 -8.06
CA ASP A 75 -12.69 12.58 -6.76
C ASP A 75 -12.99 11.54 -5.67
N PHE A 76 -11.94 10.93 -5.11
CA PHE A 76 -12.04 9.94 -4.04
C PHE A 76 -12.71 10.47 -2.77
N ARG A 77 -12.83 11.80 -2.61
CA ARG A 77 -13.54 12.44 -1.49
C ARG A 77 -15.06 12.32 -1.60
N GLU A 78 -15.59 12.07 -2.79
CA GLU A 78 -17.03 11.87 -3.04
C GLU A 78 -17.50 10.46 -2.67
N ILE A 79 -16.58 9.53 -2.39
CA ILE A 79 -16.91 8.15 -2.02
C ILE A 79 -17.60 8.13 -0.65
N ARG A 80 -18.81 7.56 -0.61
CA ARG A 80 -19.60 7.40 0.61
C ARG A 80 -19.38 6.02 1.24
N PHE A 81 -19.03 6.00 2.52
CA PHE A 81 -18.75 4.77 3.27
C PHE A 81 -20.00 4.05 3.80
N ASN A 82 -21.21 4.52 3.49
CA ASN A 82 -22.44 3.77 3.73
C ASN A 82 -22.83 2.87 2.53
N ASN A 83 -21.98 2.78 1.49
CA ASN A 83 -22.21 1.92 0.34
C ASN A 83 -22.02 0.43 0.72
N PRO A 84 -23.07 -0.41 0.74
CA PRO A 84 -22.97 -1.82 1.13
C PRO A 84 -22.07 -2.62 0.19
N VAL A 85 -22.00 -2.25 -1.09
CA VAL A 85 -21.16 -2.94 -2.10
C VAL A 85 -19.68 -2.94 -1.71
N LEU A 86 -19.22 -1.92 -0.99
CA LEU A 86 -17.83 -1.85 -0.52
C LEU A 86 -17.51 -2.91 0.56
N TYR A 87 -18.50 -3.30 1.36
CA TYR A 87 -18.33 -4.32 2.40
C TYR A 87 -18.56 -5.71 1.84
N ASP A 88 -19.64 -5.89 1.09
CA ASP A 88 -19.96 -7.16 0.42
C ASP A 88 -18.83 -7.57 -0.54
N GLY A 89 -18.32 -6.60 -1.31
CA GLY A 89 -17.26 -6.84 -2.28
C GLY A 89 -15.96 -7.37 -1.70
N ILE A 90 -15.71 -7.23 -0.39
CA ILE A 90 -14.48 -7.74 0.24
C ILE A 90 -14.37 -9.25 0.12
N LEU A 91 -15.49 -9.96 0.19
CA LEU A 91 -15.54 -11.43 0.07
C LEU A 91 -16.36 -11.90 -1.13
N ASN A 92 -17.17 -11.04 -1.74
CA ASN A 92 -17.98 -11.38 -2.91
C ASN A 92 -17.22 -11.13 -4.22
N LYS A 93 -16.80 -12.23 -4.86
CA LYS A 93 -16.06 -12.21 -6.14
C LYS A 93 -16.93 -11.70 -7.30
N GLU A 94 -18.25 -11.81 -7.23
CA GLU A 94 -19.15 -11.26 -8.26
C GLU A 94 -19.06 -9.73 -8.33
N VAL A 95 -18.86 -9.06 -7.19
CA VAL A 95 -18.74 -7.59 -7.12
C VAL A 95 -17.51 -7.08 -7.85
N ILE A 96 -16.44 -7.86 -7.89
CA ILE A 96 -15.26 -7.56 -8.72
C ILE A 96 -15.36 -8.16 -10.12
N GLY A 97 -16.52 -8.65 -10.56
CA GLY A 97 -16.72 -9.16 -11.92
C GLY A 97 -16.07 -10.51 -12.19
N LEU A 98 -15.93 -11.37 -11.18
CA LEU A 98 -15.36 -12.71 -11.30
C LEU A 98 -16.38 -13.84 -11.11
N LYS A 99 -17.67 -13.58 -11.34
CA LYS A 99 -18.76 -14.56 -11.17
C LYS A 99 -18.49 -15.88 -11.89
N ASP A 100 -18.18 -15.84 -13.19
CA ASP A 100 -17.98 -17.04 -14.01
C ASP A 100 -16.57 -17.64 -13.89
N LYS A 101 -15.71 -17.10 -13.02
CA LYS A 101 -14.31 -17.49 -12.85
C LYS A 101 -13.92 -17.65 -11.39
N GLU A 102 -14.91 -17.85 -10.51
CA GLU A 102 -14.70 -17.97 -9.07
C GLU A 102 -13.75 -19.12 -8.72
N ASP A 103 -13.86 -20.26 -9.41
CA ASP A 103 -13.00 -21.44 -9.21
C ASP A 103 -11.53 -21.20 -9.58
N LEU A 104 -11.26 -20.17 -10.38
CA LEU A 104 -9.91 -19.79 -10.81
C LEU A 104 -9.27 -18.75 -9.88
N TYR A 105 -10.01 -18.22 -8.90
CA TYR A 105 -9.56 -17.18 -7.97
C TYR A 105 -9.10 -17.79 -6.64
N PRO A 106 -7.78 -17.95 -6.40
CA PRO A 106 -7.28 -18.71 -5.25
C PRO A 106 -7.17 -17.86 -3.98
N PHE A 107 -7.51 -16.57 -4.03
CA PHE A 107 -7.26 -15.65 -2.91
C PHE A 107 -8.42 -15.67 -1.90
N PRO A 108 -8.14 -15.61 -0.58
CA PRO A 108 -9.18 -15.69 0.45
C PRO A 108 -10.17 -14.52 0.48
N SER A 109 -9.80 -13.36 -0.10
CA SER A 109 -10.65 -12.18 -0.20
C SER A 109 -10.37 -11.44 -1.51
N CYS A 110 -11.24 -10.49 -1.86
CA CYS A 110 -11.18 -9.68 -3.08
C CYS A 110 -10.28 -8.44 -2.94
N THR A 111 -9.36 -8.43 -1.98
CA THR A 111 -8.60 -7.23 -1.57
C THR A 111 -7.16 -7.20 -2.08
N MET A 112 -6.82 -8.03 -3.07
CA MET A 112 -5.53 -7.95 -3.77
C MET A 112 -5.27 -6.52 -4.27
N GLY A 113 -4.07 -6.00 -4.04
CA GLY A 113 -3.68 -4.63 -4.38
C GLY A 113 -4.25 -3.52 -3.48
N ILE A 114 -5.06 -3.84 -2.46
CA ILE A 114 -5.56 -2.85 -1.49
C ILE A 114 -4.63 -2.79 -0.28
N SER A 115 -4.10 -1.60 0.04
CA SER A 115 -3.21 -1.42 1.19
C SER A 115 -3.86 -1.95 2.48
N GLU A 116 -3.03 -2.50 3.37
CA GLU A 116 -3.43 -3.20 4.61
C GLU A 116 -4.29 -4.46 4.46
N MET A 117 -4.75 -4.80 3.25
CA MET A 117 -5.70 -5.88 3.02
C MET A 117 -5.25 -6.90 1.97
N ASN A 118 -4.02 -6.79 1.46
CA ASN A 118 -3.56 -7.57 0.29
C ASN A 118 -2.50 -8.64 0.60
N SER A 119 -2.10 -8.82 1.85
CA SER A 119 -1.25 -9.96 2.26
C SER A 119 -2.08 -11.21 2.51
N ASP A 120 -1.49 -12.40 2.39
CA ASP A 120 -2.18 -13.66 2.70
C ASP A 120 -2.75 -13.67 4.12
N PHE A 121 -1.99 -13.14 5.09
CA PHE A 121 -2.44 -13.01 6.48
C PHE A 121 -3.68 -12.11 6.60
N THR A 122 -3.64 -10.92 6.00
CA THR A 122 -4.75 -9.96 6.07
C THR A 122 -5.98 -10.46 5.32
N MET A 123 -5.80 -11.08 4.15
CA MET A 123 -6.91 -11.64 3.36
C MET A 123 -7.58 -12.81 4.08
N LYS A 124 -6.81 -13.73 4.69
CA LYS A 124 -7.36 -14.80 5.55
C LYS A 124 -8.10 -14.22 6.75
N THR A 125 -7.55 -13.20 7.38
CA THR A 125 -8.19 -12.54 8.52
C THR A 125 -9.53 -11.91 8.12
N LEU A 126 -9.63 -11.25 6.97
CA LEU A 126 -10.90 -10.74 6.43
C LEU A 126 -11.91 -11.87 6.19
N ASN A 127 -11.46 -13.01 5.64
CA ASN A 127 -12.32 -14.16 5.40
C ASN A 127 -12.87 -14.80 6.68
N GLU A 128 -12.08 -14.82 7.76
CA GLU A 128 -12.52 -15.26 9.09
C GLU A 128 -13.49 -14.26 9.73
N LEU A 129 -13.19 -12.95 9.66
CA LEU A 129 -13.99 -11.90 10.30
C LEU A 129 -15.31 -11.58 9.60
N LYS A 130 -15.40 -11.79 8.28
CA LYS A 130 -16.59 -11.51 7.45
C LYS A 130 -17.17 -10.11 7.72
N PRO A 131 -16.38 -9.04 7.55
CA PRO A 131 -16.77 -7.70 7.93
C PRO A 131 -18.01 -7.23 7.15
N LYS A 132 -18.98 -6.61 7.84
CA LYS A 132 -20.23 -6.15 7.22
C LYS A 132 -20.39 -4.64 7.19
N ASN A 133 -19.50 -3.91 7.86
CA ASN A 133 -19.60 -2.47 8.04
C ASN A 133 -18.23 -1.86 8.39
N MET A 134 -18.19 -0.53 8.50
CA MET A 134 -16.98 0.23 8.83
C MET A 134 -16.36 -0.22 10.17
N PHE A 135 -17.17 -0.51 11.18
CA PHE A 135 -16.68 -0.88 12.50
C PHE A 135 -15.90 -2.19 12.45
N ASP A 136 -16.39 -3.20 11.73
CA ASP A 136 -15.70 -4.47 11.56
C ASP A 136 -14.37 -4.31 10.82
N LEU A 137 -14.30 -3.41 9.84
CA LEU A 137 -13.04 -3.12 9.14
C LEU A 137 -12.02 -2.36 10.00
N VAL A 138 -12.48 -1.40 10.79
CA VAL A 138 -11.61 -0.72 11.77
C VAL A 138 -11.09 -1.72 12.80
N ALA A 139 -11.91 -2.68 13.21
CA ALA A 139 -11.48 -3.75 14.09
C ALA A 139 -10.48 -4.69 13.42
N PHE A 140 -10.73 -5.10 12.19
CA PHE A 140 -9.78 -5.85 11.35
C PHE A 140 -8.40 -5.18 11.29
N SER A 141 -8.35 -3.86 11.07
CA SER A 141 -7.08 -3.12 11.07
C SER A 141 -6.36 -3.24 12.42
N GLY A 142 -7.10 -3.10 13.52
CA GLY A 142 -6.57 -3.31 14.87
C GLY A 142 -6.01 -4.72 15.11
N TYR A 143 -6.76 -5.76 14.69
CA TYR A 143 -6.35 -7.16 14.82
C TYR A 143 -5.10 -7.49 14.00
N SER A 144 -5.00 -6.96 12.79
CA SER A 144 -3.93 -7.30 11.84
C SER A 144 -2.60 -6.59 12.12
N HIS A 145 -2.62 -5.48 12.85
CA HIS A 145 -1.42 -4.67 13.10
C HIS A 145 -0.92 -4.73 14.54
N GLY A 146 -1.76 -5.19 15.47
CA GLY A 146 -1.39 -5.35 16.86
C GLY A 146 -0.63 -6.65 17.12
N THR A 147 0.33 -6.62 18.04
CA THR A 147 1.10 -7.80 18.42
C THR A 147 0.35 -8.62 19.46
N ALA A 148 0.16 -9.91 19.15
CA ALA A 148 -0.64 -10.87 19.93
C ALA A 148 -2.13 -10.51 20.06
N VAL A 149 -2.67 -9.60 19.22
CA VAL A 149 -4.04 -9.12 19.32
C VAL A 149 -5.04 -10.09 18.69
N LEU A 150 -4.82 -10.50 17.44
CA LEU A 150 -5.69 -11.44 16.74
C LEU A 150 -5.65 -12.83 17.39
N GLU A 151 -4.45 -13.35 17.66
CA GLU A 151 -4.24 -14.72 18.17
C GLU A 151 -4.98 -14.96 19.50
N CYS A 152 -4.86 -14.04 20.47
CA CYS A 152 -5.52 -14.18 21.77
C CYS A 152 -7.04 -13.99 21.70
N GLN A 153 -7.57 -13.44 20.60
CA GLN A 153 -9.00 -13.16 20.45
C GLN A 153 -9.71 -14.05 19.44
N MET A 154 -8.95 -14.78 18.61
CA MET A 154 -9.48 -15.71 17.61
C MET A 154 -10.45 -16.76 18.19
N PRO A 155 -10.21 -17.35 19.38
CA PRO A 155 -11.18 -18.27 19.98
C PRO A 155 -12.55 -17.63 20.20
N TYR A 156 -12.58 -16.39 20.70
CA TYR A 156 -13.83 -15.65 20.97
C TYR A 156 -14.51 -15.19 19.67
N ILE A 157 -13.72 -14.77 18.67
CA ILE A 157 -14.23 -14.48 17.32
C ILE A 157 -14.96 -15.70 16.76
N LYS A 158 -14.36 -16.89 16.84
CA LYS A 158 -14.96 -18.14 16.36
C LYS A 158 -16.18 -18.58 17.16
N GLN A 159 -16.28 -18.20 18.43
CA GLN A 159 -17.47 -18.40 19.26
C GLN A 159 -18.62 -17.42 18.94
N GLY A 160 -18.40 -16.46 18.03
CA GLY A 160 -19.42 -15.50 17.61
C GLY A 160 -19.51 -14.27 18.50
N PHE A 161 -18.46 -13.95 19.27
CA PHE A 161 -18.41 -12.68 20.00
C PHE A 161 -18.54 -11.52 19.04
N LYS A 162 -19.38 -10.54 19.39
CA LYS A 162 -19.51 -9.33 18.59
C LYS A 162 -18.21 -8.54 18.66
N THR A 163 -17.81 -7.95 17.53
CA THR A 163 -16.61 -7.11 17.42
C THR A 163 -16.51 -6.04 18.53
N GLN A 164 -17.65 -5.47 18.94
CA GLN A 164 -17.72 -4.43 19.97
C GLN A 164 -17.44 -4.92 21.39
N ASP A 165 -17.56 -6.22 21.65
CA ASP A 165 -17.26 -6.83 22.95
C ASP A 165 -15.78 -7.19 23.06
N LEU A 166 -15.07 -7.33 21.94
CA LEU A 166 -13.65 -7.64 21.86
C LEU A 166 -12.76 -6.39 22.00
N ILE A 167 -11.44 -6.57 21.92
CA ILE A 167 -10.39 -5.55 22.06
C ILE A 167 -9.54 -5.43 20.77
N PRO A 168 -10.06 -4.85 19.67
CA PRO A 168 -9.25 -4.60 18.47
C PRO A 168 -8.33 -3.37 18.56
N TYR A 169 -8.69 -2.35 19.34
CA TYR A 169 -7.96 -1.08 19.44
C TYR A 169 -8.05 -0.51 20.85
N ARG A 170 -7.10 0.35 21.27
CA ARG A 170 -6.96 0.78 22.68
C ARG A 170 -8.20 1.50 23.22
N ASP A 171 -8.84 2.31 22.40
CA ASP A 171 -9.95 3.19 22.79
C ASP A 171 -11.16 2.37 23.27
N ILE A 172 -11.30 1.12 22.84
CA ILE A 172 -12.40 0.25 23.25
C ILE A 172 -12.26 -0.20 24.71
N ILE A 173 -11.01 -0.37 25.20
CA ILE A 173 -10.74 -0.74 26.60
C ILE A 173 -11.27 0.36 27.52
N PHE A 174 -10.93 1.62 27.22
CA PHE A 174 -11.42 2.77 27.97
C PHE A 174 -12.95 2.81 27.99
N LYS A 175 -13.59 2.65 26.81
CA LYS A 175 -15.05 2.66 26.68
C LYS A 175 -15.70 1.52 27.48
N GLN A 176 -15.19 0.29 27.37
CA GLN A 176 -15.75 -0.88 28.04
C GLN A 176 -15.55 -0.78 29.56
N LEU A 177 -14.36 -0.42 30.03
CA LEU A 177 -14.10 -0.26 31.47
C LEU A 177 -14.99 0.81 32.09
N THR A 178 -15.17 1.96 31.44
CA THR A 178 -16.00 3.05 31.98
C THR A 178 -17.50 2.75 31.86
N GLN A 179 -17.98 2.34 30.68
CA GLN A 179 -19.42 2.24 30.40
C GLN A 179 -20.04 0.89 30.77
N LYS A 180 -19.25 -0.20 30.74
CA LYS A 180 -19.74 -1.57 30.98
C LYS A 180 -19.34 -2.07 32.37
N TYR A 181 -18.14 -1.74 32.84
CA TYR A 181 -17.59 -2.30 34.08
C TYR A 181 -17.42 -1.28 35.21
N GLY A 182 -17.88 -0.03 35.03
CA GLY A 182 -17.99 0.96 36.10
C GLY A 182 -16.66 1.50 36.65
N PHE A 183 -15.56 1.44 35.88
CA PHE A 183 -14.28 2.00 36.30
C PHE A 183 -14.24 3.52 36.14
N GLU A 184 -13.57 4.20 37.07
CA GLU A 184 -13.30 5.64 36.99
C GLU A 184 -12.47 5.98 35.73
N PRO A 185 -12.79 7.09 35.02
CA PRO A 185 -12.14 7.42 33.75
C PRO A 185 -10.60 7.48 33.81
N LYS A 186 -10.02 8.06 34.86
CA LYS A 186 -8.56 8.16 35.01
C LYS A 186 -7.90 6.78 35.12
N GLU A 187 -8.55 5.85 35.83
CA GLU A 187 -8.05 4.48 36.00
C GLU A 187 -8.19 3.70 34.70
N ALA A 188 -9.36 3.75 34.05
CA ALA A 188 -9.60 3.12 32.75
C ALA A 188 -8.64 3.60 31.67
N PHE A 189 -8.34 4.91 31.64
CA PHE A 189 -7.35 5.48 30.72
C PHE A 189 -5.95 4.90 30.97
N THR A 190 -5.53 4.87 32.24
CA THR A 190 -4.20 4.34 32.61
C THR A 190 -4.07 2.86 32.28
N ILE A 191 -5.12 2.06 32.49
CA ILE A 191 -5.16 0.65 32.08
C ILE A 191 -5.03 0.54 30.56
N SER A 192 -5.82 1.31 29.79
CA SER A 192 -5.76 1.28 28.32
C SER A 192 -4.37 1.63 27.77
N GLU A 193 -3.68 2.60 28.37
CA GLU A 193 -2.31 3.00 28.00
C GLU A 193 -1.25 1.97 28.43
N SER A 194 -1.48 1.25 29.53
CA SER A 194 -0.62 0.14 29.96
C SER A 194 -0.71 -1.03 28.99
N VAL A 195 -1.94 -1.47 28.67
CA VAL A 195 -2.23 -2.59 27.76
C VAL A 195 -1.70 -2.30 26.36
N ARG A 196 -1.97 -1.11 25.80
CA ARG A 196 -1.54 -0.77 24.42
C ARG A 196 -0.03 -0.75 24.22
N LYS A 197 0.74 -0.59 25.31
CA LYS A 197 2.22 -0.61 25.33
C LYS A 197 2.77 -1.96 25.81
N GLY A 198 1.92 -2.96 26.02
CA GLY A 198 2.35 -4.29 26.48
C GLY A 198 2.93 -4.31 27.90
N LYS A 199 2.63 -3.29 28.72
CA LYS A 199 3.13 -3.18 30.11
C LYS A 199 2.36 -4.06 31.10
N GLY A 200 1.35 -4.80 30.62
CA GLY A 200 0.51 -5.68 31.41
C GLY A 200 -0.48 -4.94 32.31
N ILE A 201 -1.19 -5.72 33.14
CA ILE A 201 -2.29 -5.26 33.99
C ILE A 201 -2.12 -5.63 35.47
N GLU A 202 -0.92 -6.07 35.88
CA GLU A 202 -0.70 -6.67 37.21
C GLU A 202 -1.20 -5.78 38.37
N LYS A 203 -0.98 -4.46 38.28
CA LYS A 203 -1.44 -3.47 39.26
C LYS A 203 -2.96 -3.44 39.46
N TRP A 204 -3.72 -3.82 38.44
CA TRP A 204 -5.19 -3.79 38.44
C TRP A 204 -5.80 -5.19 38.41
N LYS A 205 -5.00 -6.25 38.39
CA LYS A 205 -5.44 -7.61 38.07
C LYS A 205 -6.57 -8.11 38.97
N GLN A 206 -6.44 -7.96 40.30
CA GLN A 206 -7.49 -8.38 41.24
C GLN A 206 -8.81 -7.60 41.04
N LYS A 207 -8.72 -6.29 40.82
CA LYS A 207 -9.89 -5.43 40.59
C LYS A 207 -10.55 -5.74 39.24
N LEU A 208 -9.75 -6.01 38.21
CA LEU A 208 -10.22 -6.43 36.91
C LEU A 208 -10.93 -7.79 36.99
N LEU A 209 -10.36 -8.79 37.65
CA LEU A 209 -10.98 -10.11 37.82
C LEU A 209 -12.28 -10.08 38.62
N SER A 210 -12.46 -9.11 39.52
CA SER A 210 -13.70 -8.96 40.31
C SER A 210 -14.81 -8.20 39.58
N ASN A 211 -14.48 -7.39 38.56
CA ASN A 211 -15.45 -6.53 37.86
C ASN A 211 -15.64 -6.88 36.38
N CYS A 212 -14.72 -7.65 35.78
CA CYS A 212 -14.71 -8.00 34.37
C CYS A 212 -14.69 -9.53 34.19
N PRO A 213 -15.21 -10.06 33.07
CA PRO A 213 -15.05 -11.48 32.73
C PRO A 213 -13.58 -11.89 32.63
N GLU A 214 -13.25 -13.10 33.07
CA GLU A 214 -11.88 -13.63 33.08
C GLU A 214 -11.20 -13.56 31.71
N TRP A 215 -11.90 -13.97 30.66
CA TRP A 215 -11.40 -13.91 29.29
C TRP A 215 -10.95 -12.51 28.86
N TYR A 216 -11.65 -11.46 29.31
CA TYR A 216 -11.36 -10.07 28.97
C TYR A 216 -10.06 -9.61 29.64
N VAL A 217 -9.85 -10.05 30.88
CA VAL A 217 -8.63 -9.81 31.66
C VAL A 217 -7.44 -10.53 31.03
N GLU A 218 -7.61 -11.78 30.59
CA GLU A 218 -6.57 -12.57 29.92
C GLU A 218 -6.14 -11.94 28.59
N VAL A 219 -7.10 -11.49 27.77
CA VAL A 219 -6.81 -10.78 26.52
C VAL A 219 -5.98 -9.53 26.80
N MET A 220 -6.39 -8.68 27.75
CA MET A 220 -5.64 -7.48 28.11
C MET A 220 -4.22 -7.78 28.63
N ASN A 221 -4.03 -8.91 29.32
CA ASN A 221 -2.71 -9.32 29.80
C ASN A 221 -1.79 -9.84 28.68
N THR A 222 -2.38 -10.36 27.61
CA THR A 222 -1.66 -11.00 26.49
C THR A 222 -1.16 -9.98 25.46
N ILE A 223 -1.98 -8.96 25.16
CA ILE A 223 -1.68 -7.92 24.16
C ILE A 223 -0.31 -7.26 24.43
N LYS A 224 0.52 -7.19 23.39
CA LYS A 224 1.85 -6.53 23.45
C LYS A 224 1.86 -5.16 22.81
N TYR A 225 1.01 -4.94 21.82
CA TYR A 225 0.84 -3.65 21.19
C TYR A 225 -0.55 -3.52 20.57
N LEU A 226 -1.17 -2.34 20.71
CA LEU A 226 -2.54 -2.11 20.26
C LEU A 226 -2.66 -0.75 19.55
N PHE A 227 -3.25 -0.76 18.35
CA PHE A 227 -3.44 0.44 17.54
C PHE A 227 -4.49 1.38 18.17
N PRO A 228 -4.36 2.71 18.00
CA PRO A 228 -5.43 3.66 18.24
C PRO A 228 -6.54 3.56 17.19
N LYS A 229 -7.81 3.73 17.61
CA LYS A 229 -8.96 3.68 16.69
C LYS A 229 -8.86 4.69 15.55
N ALA A 230 -8.43 5.91 15.86
CA ALA A 230 -8.32 6.98 14.86
C ALA A 230 -7.35 6.61 13.72
N HIS A 231 -6.22 5.99 14.08
CA HIS A 231 -5.23 5.54 13.11
C HIS A 231 -5.78 4.40 12.26
N ALA A 232 -6.34 3.35 12.87
CA ALA A 232 -7.01 2.27 12.14
C ALA A 232 -8.11 2.79 11.19
N THR A 233 -8.90 3.78 11.62
CA THR A 233 -9.94 4.41 10.81
C THR A 233 -9.37 5.15 9.59
N ALA A 234 -8.27 5.89 9.75
CA ALA A 234 -7.64 6.62 8.65
C ALA A 234 -7.16 5.68 7.54
N TYR A 235 -6.56 4.54 7.90
CA TYR A 235 -6.12 3.52 6.94
C TYR A 235 -7.29 2.87 6.22
N ILE A 236 -8.33 2.47 6.96
CA ILE A 236 -9.53 1.85 6.36
C ILE A 236 -10.26 2.80 5.41
N ILE A 237 -10.31 4.11 5.72
CA ILE A 237 -10.88 5.12 4.82
C ILE A 237 -10.17 5.12 3.46
N ASN A 238 -8.84 5.13 3.44
CA ASN A 238 -8.08 5.11 2.19
C ASN A 238 -8.20 3.75 1.49
N ALA A 239 -8.17 2.66 2.24
CA ALA A 239 -8.33 1.32 1.71
C ALA A 239 -9.70 1.14 1.01
N LEU A 240 -10.79 1.62 1.62
CA LEU A 240 -12.13 1.63 1.01
C LEU A 240 -12.23 2.53 -0.21
N ARG A 241 -11.56 3.68 -0.20
CA ARG A 241 -11.49 4.56 -1.38
C ARG A 241 -10.79 3.86 -2.55
N ILE A 242 -9.63 3.25 -2.31
CA ILE A 242 -8.91 2.48 -3.34
C ILE A 242 -9.76 1.28 -3.80
N PHE A 243 -10.45 0.61 -2.88
CA PHE A 243 -11.32 -0.52 -3.20
C PHE A 243 -12.53 -0.12 -4.07
N TYR A 244 -13.08 1.08 -3.86
CA TYR A 244 -14.09 1.64 -4.76
C TYR A 244 -13.56 1.72 -6.21
N TYR A 245 -12.34 2.24 -6.43
CA TYR A 245 -11.76 2.24 -7.78
C TYR A 245 -11.53 0.82 -8.31
N LYS A 246 -11.18 -0.15 -7.47
CA LYS A 246 -11.07 -1.56 -7.91
C LYS A 246 -12.38 -2.10 -8.47
N ILE A 247 -13.52 -1.70 -7.90
CA ILE A 247 -14.85 -2.12 -8.32
C ILE A 247 -15.27 -1.36 -9.59
N TYR A 248 -15.25 -0.02 -9.54
CA TYR A 248 -15.88 0.83 -10.55
C TYR A 248 -14.92 1.33 -11.65
N TYR A 249 -13.61 1.36 -11.40
CA TYR A 249 -12.57 1.81 -12.35
C TYR A 249 -11.40 0.81 -12.42
N PRO A 250 -11.67 -0.49 -12.71
CA PRO A 250 -10.69 -1.57 -12.57
C PRO A 250 -9.42 -1.37 -13.41
N GLN A 251 -9.53 -0.84 -14.63
CA GLN A 251 -8.37 -0.56 -15.49
C GLN A 251 -7.39 0.43 -14.82
N ALA A 252 -7.92 1.54 -14.30
CA ALA A 252 -7.14 2.53 -13.55
C ALA A 252 -6.57 1.93 -12.25
N PHE A 253 -7.38 1.14 -11.54
CA PHE A 253 -6.92 0.42 -10.36
C PHE A 253 -5.71 -0.48 -10.62
N TYR A 254 -5.75 -1.32 -11.65
CA TYR A 254 -4.65 -2.22 -11.96
C TYR A 254 -3.40 -1.46 -12.40
N ALA A 255 -3.54 -0.42 -13.24
CA ALA A 255 -2.42 0.45 -13.60
C ALA A 255 -1.74 1.01 -12.34
N SER A 256 -2.52 1.59 -11.42
CA SER A 256 -1.99 2.16 -10.18
C SER A 256 -1.44 1.14 -9.20
N ALA A 257 -2.08 -0.02 -9.06
CA ALA A 257 -1.57 -1.09 -8.20
C ALA A 257 -0.23 -1.63 -8.72
N ILE A 258 -0.09 -1.83 -10.04
CA ILE A 258 1.19 -2.24 -10.66
C ILE A 258 2.27 -1.17 -10.46
N ASN A 259 1.91 0.10 -10.58
CA ASN A 259 2.84 1.19 -10.29
C ASN A 259 3.34 1.14 -8.85
N ARG A 260 2.46 0.99 -7.87
CA ARG A 260 2.83 1.01 -6.44
C ARG A 260 3.61 -0.24 -6.01
N TYR A 261 3.19 -1.42 -6.44
CA TYR A 261 3.76 -2.68 -5.93
C TYR A 261 4.81 -3.30 -6.85
N GLY A 262 4.90 -2.84 -8.10
CA GLY A 262 5.80 -3.36 -9.12
C GLY A 262 6.83 -2.35 -9.60
N ILE A 263 6.39 -1.39 -10.42
CA ILE A 263 7.29 -0.58 -11.27
C ILE A 263 8.02 0.53 -10.52
N THR A 264 7.33 1.23 -9.60
CA THR A 264 7.91 2.40 -8.92
C THR A 264 8.60 2.05 -7.60
N ASN A 265 8.56 0.79 -7.19
CA ASN A 265 9.26 0.37 -6.00
C ASN A 265 10.74 0.12 -6.35
N THR A 266 11.63 0.71 -5.57
CA THR A 266 13.10 0.65 -5.66
C THR A 266 13.67 -0.76 -5.43
N SER A 267 12.85 -1.80 -5.52
CA SER A 267 13.31 -3.18 -5.51
C SER A 267 13.91 -3.50 -6.87
N ASN A 268 15.03 -4.24 -6.87
CA ASN A 268 15.59 -4.93 -8.02
C ASN A 268 14.62 -6.02 -8.56
N ASN A 269 13.35 -5.67 -8.79
CA ASN A 269 12.31 -6.57 -9.22
C ASN A 269 12.43 -6.78 -10.73
N THR A 270 13.06 -7.90 -11.06
CA THR A 270 13.24 -8.44 -12.41
C THR A 270 11.95 -9.11 -12.92
N PHE A 271 10.78 -8.64 -12.49
CA PHE A 271 9.50 -9.26 -12.86
C PHE A 271 9.18 -8.95 -14.32
N ASP A 272 9.13 -9.98 -15.16
CA ASP A 272 8.73 -9.83 -16.56
C ASP A 272 7.20 -9.93 -16.67
N TYR A 273 6.54 -8.79 -16.66
CA TYR A 273 5.08 -8.68 -16.66
C TYR A 273 4.43 -9.30 -17.90
N ILE A 274 5.02 -9.04 -19.07
CA ILE A 274 4.47 -9.49 -20.35
C ILE A 274 4.65 -11.01 -20.48
N LYS A 275 5.83 -11.53 -20.13
CA LYS A 275 6.07 -12.97 -20.12
C LYS A 275 5.15 -13.69 -19.16
N PHE A 276 5.05 -13.23 -17.91
CA PHE A 276 4.16 -13.84 -16.91
C PHE A 276 2.71 -13.85 -17.38
N TYR A 277 2.22 -12.73 -17.93
CA TYR A 277 0.85 -12.62 -18.42
C TYR A 277 0.57 -13.62 -19.55
N ASN A 278 1.51 -13.79 -20.50
CA ASN A 278 1.33 -14.68 -21.64
C ASN A 278 1.44 -16.16 -21.27
N GLU A 279 2.40 -16.51 -20.40
CA GLU A 279 2.72 -17.91 -20.06
C GLU A 279 1.83 -18.49 -18.94
N THR A 280 1.23 -17.65 -18.10
CA THR A 280 0.40 -18.12 -16.97
C THR A 280 -1.07 -18.19 -17.37
N ASN A 281 -1.56 -19.36 -17.74
CA ASN A 281 -2.94 -19.54 -18.24
C ASN A 281 -3.83 -20.39 -17.32
N THR A 282 -3.22 -21.14 -16.40
CA THR A 282 -3.92 -21.99 -15.44
C THR A 282 -3.49 -21.69 -14.00
N LEU A 283 -4.26 -22.16 -13.01
CA LEU A 283 -3.85 -22.14 -11.61
C LEU A 283 -2.56 -22.93 -11.37
N GLU A 284 -2.34 -24.01 -12.12
CA GLU A 284 -1.11 -24.79 -12.03
C GLU A 284 0.10 -23.95 -12.45
N ASP A 285 -0.02 -23.15 -13.51
CA ASP A 285 1.04 -22.24 -13.95
C ASP A 285 1.35 -21.19 -12.89
N LEU A 286 0.31 -20.64 -12.24
CA LEU A 286 0.47 -19.68 -11.16
C LEU A 286 1.26 -20.29 -9.98
N TYR A 287 0.91 -21.52 -9.57
CA TYR A 287 1.61 -22.20 -8.49
C TYR A 287 3.03 -22.64 -8.89
N LYS A 288 3.26 -23.04 -10.14
CA LYS A 288 4.60 -23.25 -10.70
C LYS A 288 5.43 -21.97 -10.60
N TYR A 289 4.86 -20.81 -10.94
CA TYR A 289 5.53 -19.53 -10.78
C TYR A 289 5.85 -19.22 -9.31
N HIS A 290 4.92 -19.45 -8.38
CA HIS A 290 5.19 -19.25 -6.94
C HIS A 290 6.35 -20.11 -6.45
N SER A 291 6.41 -21.37 -6.88
CA SER A 291 7.51 -22.28 -6.57
C SER A 291 8.82 -21.78 -7.18
N HIS A 292 8.82 -21.42 -8.45
CA HIS A 292 9.98 -20.85 -9.14
C HIS A 292 10.51 -19.59 -8.43
N ALA A 293 9.64 -18.65 -8.07
CA ALA A 293 10.01 -17.43 -7.39
C ALA A 293 10.71 -17.70 -6.05
N LYS A 294 10.24 -18.71 -5.28
CA LYS A 294 10.88 -19.13 -4.01
C LYS A 294 12.26 -19.75 -4.22
N HIS A 295 12.49 -20.46 -5.32
CA HIS A 295 13.79 -21.08 -5.63
C HIS A 295 14.78 -20.14 -6.34
N GLN A 296 14.29 -19.05 -6.93
CA GLN A 296 15.13 -18.12 -7.71
C GLN A 296 15.98 -17.20 -6.82
N SER A 297 15.62 -16.99 -5.55
CA SER A 297 16.33 -16.07 -4.66
C SER A 297 16.12 -16.42 -3.19
N ASP A 298 17.21 -16.40 -2.43
CA ASP A 298 17.16 -16.51 -0.96
C ASP A 298 16.72 -15.20 -0.26
N ASN A 299 16.40 -14.15 -1.04
CA ASN A 299 15.90 -12.89 -0.50
C ASN A 299 14.36 -12.94 -0.38
N ASP A 300 13.88 -13.25 0.82
CA ASP A 300 12.45 -13.33 1.15
C ASP A 300 11.63 -12.11 0.75
N VAL A 301 12.20 -10.90 0.84
CA VAL A 301 11.48 -9.66 0.47
C VAL A 301 11.26 -9.63 -1.04
N LYS A 302 12.27 -10.00 -1.84
CA LYS A 302 12.15 -10.09 -3.30
C LYS A 302 11.15 -11.17 -3.70
N VAL A 303 11.21 -12.35 -3.07
CA VAL A 303 10.28 -13.46 -3.32
C VAL A 303 8.83 -13.04 -3.05
N LYS A 304 8.56 -12.46 -1.86
CA LYS A 304 7.22 -11.98 -1.48
C LYS A 304 6.70 -10.91 -2.45
N ASN A 305 7.55 -9.98 -2.87
CA ASN A 305 7.17 -8.94 -3.83
C ASN A 305 6.82 -9.52 -5.20
N ASN A 306 7.61 -10.45 -5.73
CA ASN A 306 7.32 -11.12 -7.01
C ASN A 306 6.02 -11.92 -6.96
N ILE A 307 5.78 -12.69 -5.89
CA ILE A 307 4.54 -13.44 -5.70
C ILE A 307 3.34 -12.49 -5.63
N ARG A 308 3.46 -11.37 -4.91
CA ARG A 308 2.40 -10.36 -4.81
C ARG A 308 2.06 -9.75 -6.17
N ILE A 309 3.07 -9.41 -6.98
CA ILE A 309 2.84 -8.89 -8.34
C ILE A 309 2.20 -9.96 -9.22
N ALA A 310 2.70 -11.20 -9.20
CA ALA A 310 2.09 -12.31 -9.93
C ALA A 310 0.61 -12.50 -9.59
N ASN A 311 0.27 -12.45 -8.30
CA ASN A 311 -1.11 -12.56 -7.84
C ASN A 311 -2.00 -11.40 -8.32
N LEU A 312 -1.46 -10.18 -8.33
CA LEU A 312 -2.14 -9.01 -8.87
C LEU A 312 -2.40 -9.14 -10.39
N ILE A 313 -1.39 -9.57 -11.15
CA ILE A 313 -1.52 -9.79 -12.60
C ILE A 313 -2.45 -10.96 -12.91
N TRP A 314 -2.47 -12.01 -12.08
CA TRP A 314 -3.41 -13.11 -12.18
C TRP A 314 -4.86 -12.63 -12.02
N GLU A 315 -5.16 -11.87 -10.96
CA GLU A 315 -6.50 -11.30 -10.77
C GLU A 315 -6.90 -10.40 -11.94
N MET A 316 -5.99 -9.52 -12.37
CA MET A 316 -6.18 -8.62 -13.51
C MET A 316 -6.56 -9.42 -14.78
N LYS A 317 -5.83 -10.50 -15.07
CA LYS A 317 -6.09 -11.40 -16.20
C LYS A 317 -7.44 -12.10 -16.09
N LEU A 318 -7.80 -12.62 -14.90
CA LEU A 318 -9.10 -13.25 -14.69
C LEU A 318 -10.24 -12.28 -14.98
N ARG A 319 -10.10 -11.01 -14.59
CA ARG A 319 -11.08 -9.96 -14.87
C ARG A 319 -11.08 -9.45 -16.32
N GLY A 320 -10.25 -10.03 -17.19
CA GLY A 320 -10.21 -9.72 -18.62
C GLY A 320 -9.36 -8.51 -19.00
N PHE A 321 -8.50 -8.04 -18.10
CA PHE A 321 -7.55 -6.96 -18.39
C PHE A 321 -6.21 -7.51 -18.86
N GLU A 322 -5.59 -6.80 -19.80
CA GLU A 322 -4.32 -7.16 -20.42
C GLU A 322 -3.26 -6.12 -20.11
N ILE A 323 -2.06 -6.57 -19.73
CA ILE A 323 -0.89 -5.71 -19.65
C ILE A 323 -0.11 -5.81 -20.96
N VAL A 324 0.09 -4.67 -21.62
CA VAL A 324 0.70 -4.62 -22.95
C VAL A 324 1.96 -3.76 -22.96
N LYS A 325 2.78 -3.98 -23.99
CA LYS A 325 3.98 -3.18 -24.26
C LYS A 325 3.61 -1.69 -24.40
N PRO A 326 4.54 -0.79 -24.04
CA PRO A 326 4.30 0.64 -24.20
C PRO A 326 4.09 1.04 -25.66
N ASN A 327 3.29 2.07 -25.88
CA ASN A 327 3.15 2.75 -27.16
C ASN A 327 3.31 4.27 -26.96
N PHE A 328 3.16 5.10 -28.01
CA PHE A 328 3.37 6.55 -27.89
C PHE A 328 2.49 7.23 -26.83
N SER A 329 1.31 6.68 -26.55
CA SER A 329 0.37 7.23 -25.56
C SER A 329 0.67 6.82 -24.11
N SER A 330 1.64 5.91 -23.89
CA SER A 330 2.10 5.51 -22.56
C SER A 330 2.71 6.67 -21.79
N ASN A 331 2.57 6.64 -20.47
CA ASN A 331 3.32 7.52 -19.58
C ASN A 331 4.82 7.17 -19.55
N ALA A 332 5.66 8.14 -19.19
CA ALA A 332 7.11 7.96 -19.21
C ALA A 332 7.62 6.89 -18.24
N VAL A 333 7.12 6.88 -17.00
CA VAL A 333 7.71 6.11 -15.88
C VAL A 333 6.71 5.26 -15.10
N ILE A 334 5.42 5.42 -15.37
CA ILE A 334 4.35 4.64 -14.74
C ILE A 334 3.48 3.95 -15.81
N CYS A 335 2.88 2.82 -15.48
CA CYS A 335 1.77 2.26 -16.23
C CYS A 335 0.63 3.27 -16.34
N SER A 336 -0.12 3.18 -17.43
CA SER A 336 -1.29 4.01 -17.67
C SER A 336 -2.43 3.18 -18.27
N PRO A 337 -3.70 3.48 -17.95
CA PRO A 337 -4.85 2.96 -18.68
C PRO A 337 -4.76 3.35 -20.15
N ASP A 338 -5.04 2.41 -21.05
CA ASP A 338 -5.22 2.73 -22.46
C ASP A 338 -6.55 3.49 -22.65
N LYS A 339 -6.49 4.64 -23.31
CA LYS A 339 -7.67 5.47 -23.62
C LYS A 339 -8.51 4.90 -24.76
N LYS A 340 -7.92 4.05 -25.61
CA LYS A 340 -8.58 3.46 -26.78
C LYS A 340 -9.23 2.11 -26.47
N ASP A 341 -8.63 1.35 -25.55
CA ASP A 341 -9.10 0.03 -25.17
C ASP A 341 -9.24 -0.07 -23.64
N LYS A 342 -10.48 -0.14 -23.17
CA LYS A 342 -10.83 -0.18 -21.74
C LYS A 342 -10.28 -1.38 -20.98
N ASN A 343 -9.79 -2.40 -21.68
CA ASN A 343 -9.23 -3.61 -21.06
C ASN A 343 -7.70 -3.61 -21.04
N LYS A 344 -7.03 -2.64 -21.68
CA LYS A 344 -5.56 -2.63 -21.78
C LYS A 344 -4.90 -1.68 -20.81
N ILE A 345 -3.78 -2.13 -20.25
CA ILE A 345 -2.93 -1.35 -19.37
C ILE A 345 -1.56 -1.27 -20.06
N LEU A 346 -1.18 -0.04 -20.39
CA LEU A 346 0.07 0.22 -21.07
C LEU A 346 1.20 0.26 -20.04
N MET A 347 2.25 -0.54 -20.27
CA MET A 347 3.52 -0.38 -19.57
C MET A 347 4.12 1.01 -19.83
N PRO A 348 5.01 1.52 -18.94
CA PRO A 348 5.66 2.80 -19.14
C PRO A 348 6.65 2.76 -20.31
N LEU A 349 6.89 3.91 -20.93
CA LEU A 349 7.89 4.07 -22.00
C LEU A 349 9.30 3.64 -21.53
N SER A 350 9.62 3.87 -20.24
CA SER A 350 10.89 3.44 -19.64
C SER A 350 11.02 1.92 -19.45
N SER A 351 9.97 1.13 -19.68
CA SER A 351 10.08 -0.34 -19.65
C SER A 351 10.72 -0.90 -20.92
N ILE A 352 10.90 -0.10 -21.97
CA ILE A 352 11.60 -0.52 -23.18
C ILE A 352 13.09 -0.68 -22.86
N ALA A 353 13.65 -1.83 -23.22
CA ALA A 353 15.05 -2.16 -22.94
C ALA A 353 15.99 -1.05 -23.46
N GLY A 354 16.75 -0.46 -22.52
CA GLY A 354 17.72 0.59 -22.82
C GLY A 354 17.15 2.00 -23.04
N VAL A 355 15.84 2.21 -22.85
CA VAL A 355 15.23 3.55 -22.79
C VAL A 355 15.30 4.08 -21.36
N GLY A 356 16.10 5.13 -21.16
CA GLY A 356 16.19 5.83 -19.86
C GLY A 356 15.00 6.76 -19.61
N VAL A 357 14.81 7.15 -18.35
CA VAL A 357 13.73 8.04 -17.90
C VAL A 357 13.66 9.36 -18.70
N GLU A 358 14.80 9.98 -18.99
CA GLU A 358 14.82 11.23 -19.74
C GLU A 358 14.39 11.06 -21.20
N THR A 359 14.77 9.95 -21.84
CA THR A 359 14.29 9.61 -23.18
C THR A 359 12.80 9.32 -23.17
N ALA A 360 12.31 8.58 -22.17
CA ALA A 360 10.88 8.30 -22.00
C ALA A 360 10.05 9.59 -21.85
N LYS A 361 10.52 10.57 -21.06
CA LYS A 361 9.88 11.89 -20.92
C LYS A 361 9.83 12.69 -22.22
N LEU A 362 10.86 12.57 -23.06
CA LEU A 362 10.87 13.23 -24.37
C LEU A 362 9.78 12.65 -25.28
N VAL A 363 9.65 11.33 -25.32
CA VAL A 363 8.59 10.65 -26.08
C VAL A 363 7.20 11.05 -25.57
N GLU A 364 6.99 11.03 -24.26
CA GLU A 364 5.73 11.47 -23.65
C GLU A 364 5.38 12.92 -24.03
N SER A 365 6.39 13.82 -24.01
CA SER A 365 6.22 15.22 -24.41
C SER A 365 5.88 15.37 -25.89
N ALA A 366 6.47 14.54 -26.75
CA ALA A 366 6.12 14.50 -28.16
C ALA A 366 4.67 14.04 -28.37
N TYR A 367 4.21 13.01 -27.65
CA TYR A 367 2.82 12.58 -27.73
C TYR A 367 1.84 13.64 -27.22
N LYS A 368 2.17 14.35 -26.14
CA LYS A 368 1.38 15.50 -25.67
C LYS A 368 1.25 16.60 -26.73
N LYS A 369 2.27 16.79 -27.57
CA LYS A 369 2.27 17.83 -28.62
C LYS A 369 1.57 17.39 -29.91
N TYR A 370 1.82 16.17 -30.38
CA TYR A 370 1.39 15.71 -31.71
C TYR A 370 0.23 14.71 -31.66
N GLY A 371 -0.08 14.15 -30.50
CA GLY A 371 -1.17 13.20 -30.30
C GLY A 371 -1.05 11.98 -31.20
N ASP A 372 -2.21 11.52 -31.68
CA ASP A 372 -2.33 10.28 -32.45
C ASP A 372 -1.67 10.35 -33.84
N VAL A 373 -1.36 11.54 -34.35
CA VAL A 373 -0.63 11.72 -35.62
C VAL A 373 0.73 11.02 -35.60
N LEU A 374 1.30 10.76 -34.41
CA LEU A 374 2.55 10.00 -34.29
C LEU A 374 2.40 8.54 -34.75
N PHE A 375 1.22 7.94 -34.62
CA PHE A 375 0.98 6.56 -35.06
C PHE A 375 1.02 6.39 -36.58
N ASP A 376 0.76 7.47 -37.33
CA ASP A 376 0.79 7.47 -38.79
C ASP A 376 2.19 7.74 -39.36
N LYS A 377 3.16 8.09 -38.51
CA LYS A 377 4.52 8.40 -38.94
C LYS A 377 5.35 7.14 -39.15
N THR A 378 6.13 7.15 -40.22
CA THR A 378 7.16 6.16 -40.47
C THR A 378 8.29 6.29 -39.44
N ARG A 379 9.06 5.21 -39.25
CA ARG A 379 10.23 5.21 -38.38
C ARG A 379 11.21 6.35 -38.72
N LYS A 380 11.48 6.61 -40.01
CA LYS A 380 12.38 7.69 -40.44
C LYS A 380 11.87 9.07 -40.04
N GLU A 381 10.58 9.33 -40.21
CA GLU A 381 9.97 10.60 -39.79
C GLU A 381 10.04 10.79 -38.28
N LEU A 382 9.91 9.71 -37.49
CA LEU A 382 10.08 9.76 -36.03
C LEU A 382 11.55 9.99 -35.63
N GLU A 383 12.53 9.42 -36.34
CA GLU A 383 13.98 9.62 -36.07
C GLU A 383 14.44 11.08 -36.25
N GLU A 384 13.74 11.83 -37.11
CA GLU A 384 14.01 13.23 -37.41
C GLU A 384 13.18 14.19 -36.56
N LEU A 385 12.10 13.70 -35.93
CA LEU A 385 11.18 14.53 -35.17
C LEU A 385 11.86 15.14 -33.93
N LYS A 386 11.86 16.47 -33.87
CA LYS A 386 12.40 17.25 -32.75
C LYS A 386 11.29 17.92 -31.96
N ILE A 387 11.53 18.04 -30.66
CA ILE A 387 10.72 18.84 -29.74
C ILE A 387 11.61 19.83 -29.01
N GLU A 388 11.01 20.93 -28.58
CA GLU A 388 11.70 21.92 -27.75
C GLU A 388 11.75 21.43 -26.30
N LYS A 389 12.95 21.41 -25.72
CA LYS A 389 13.19 21.18 -24.30
C LYS A 389 14.25 22.17 -23.84
N ASP A 390 13.94 22.96 -22.81
CA ASP A 390 14.85 23.95 -22.22
C ASP A 390 15.45 24.92 -23.27
N GLY A 391 14.61 25.38 -24.22
CA GLY A 391 15.01 26.29 -25.30
C GLY A 391 15.86 25.66 -26.41
N LYS A 392 16.00 24.33 -26.43
CA LYS A 392 16.75 23.59 -27.46
C LYS A 392 15.89 22.57 -28.18
N ASN A 393 16.06 22.46 -29.49
CA ASN A 393 15.43 21.42 -30.30
C ASN A 393 16.19 20.10 -30.15
N VAL A 394 15.60 19.16 -29.42
CA VAL A 394 16.15 17.82 -29.17
C VAL A 394 15.34 16.76 -29.91
N LYS A 395 15.97 15.65 -30.30
CA LYS A 395 15.26 14.52 -30.89
C LYS A 395 14.29 13.91 -29.88
N ALA A 396 13.03 13.76 -30.27
CA ALA A 396 12.00 13.17 -29.42
C ALA A 396 12.18 11.66 -29.28
N PHE A 397 12.56 10.98 -30.36
CA PHE A 397 12.66 9.53 -30.42
C PHE A 397 14.12 9.11 -30.61
N GLY A 398 14.66 8.38 -29.64
CA GLY A 398 16.00 7.79 -29.74
C GLY A 398 15.99 6.44 -30.45
N LYS A 399 17.13 6.02 -31.02
CA LYS A 399 17.28 4.73 -31.71
C LYS A 399 16.74 3.55 -30.90
N LYS A 400 17.14 3.44 -29.62
CA LYS A 400 16.69 2.34 -28.73
C LYS A 400 15.17 2.31 -28.53
N PHE A 401 14.52 3.46 -28.48
CA PHE A 401 13.07 3.53 -28.37
C PHE A 401 12.40 2.99 -29.64
N LEU A 402 12.89 3.42 -30.80
CA LEU A 402 12.36 3.00 -32.10
C LEU A 402 12.63 1.52 -32.38
N ASP A 403 13.80 1.00 -32.01
CA ASP A 403 14.11 -0.44 -32.06
C ASP A 403 13.18 -1.23 -31.15
N GLY A 404 12.88 -0.72 -29.95
CA GLY A 404 11.94 -1.35 -29.04
C GLY A 404 10.48 -1.32 -29.51
N TYR A 405 10.08 -0.27 -30.22
CA TYR A 405 8.72 -0.07 -30.71
C TYR A 405 8.43 -0.81 -32.03
N PHE A 406 9.31 -0.65 -33.04
CA PHE A 406 9.14 -1.26 -34.36
C PHE A 406 9.79 -2.65 -34.48
N GLY A 407 10.60 -3.06 -33.50
CA GLY A 407 11.53 -4.17 -33.65
C GLY A 407 12.87 -3.73 -34.21
N VAL A 408 13.90 -4.55 -33.98
CA VAL A 408 15.23 -4.35 -34.56
C VAL A 408 15.14 -4.71 -36.05
N GLN A 409 15.50 -3.79 -36.93
CA GLN A 409 15.79 -4.17 -38.33
C GLN A 409 17.19 -4.80 -38.34
N GLU A 410 17.28 -6.02 -38.87
CA GLU A 410 18.56 -6.64 -39.25
C GLU A 410 19.31 -5.80 -40.30
#